data_AF-A0A350M828-F1
#
_entry.id   AF-A0A350M828-F1
#
_cell.length_a   1.000
_cell.length_b   1.000
_cell.length_c   1.000
_cell.angle_alpha   90.00
_cell.angle_beta   90.00
_cell.angle_gamma   90.00
#
_symmetry.space_group_name_H-M   'P 1'
#
loop_
_entity.id
_entity.type
_entity.pdbx_description
1 polymer ?
#
loop_
_entity_poly.entity_id
_entity_poly.type
_entity_poly.pdbx_seq_one_letter_code
_entity_poly.pdbx_strand_id
1 'polypeptide(L)'
;MSNGFFRPPTAKNEVVKSYKPGSPEREELIKTINQMKKKKVDVPMHIGGEEVRSGKLVKMRPPHDLSFELGSFHQGDKSHVEKAIKSALAAKDKWAELNWEARASIFLKAAELLA
;
A
#
# COMPACT_ATOMS: atom_id res chain seq x y z
N MET A 1 -21.10 -3.91 -23.19
CA MET A 1 -20.91 -5.18 -22.48
C MET A 1 -20.09 -6.10 -23.37
N SER A 2 -18.98 -6.66 -22.88
CA SER A 2 -18.23 -7.67 -23.64
C SER A 2 -18.98 -9.00 -23.55
N ASN A 3 -19.32 -9.59 -24.69
CA ASN A 3 -19.99 -10.89 -24.73
C ASN A 3 -18.93 -12.00 -24.60
N GLY A 4 -18.65 -12.45 -23.39
CA GLY A 4 -17.69 -13.52 -23.12
C GLY A 4 -17.73 -14.04 -21.69
N PHE A 5 -17.38 -15.31 -21.50
CA PHE A 5 -17.16 -15.90 -20.17
C PHE A 5 -15.68 -15.77 -19.81
N PHE A 6 -15.37 -14.86 -18.88
CA PHE A 6 -13.99 -14.64 -18.44
C PHE A 6 -13.64 -15.57 -17.29
N ARG A 7 -12.42 -16.10 -17.32
CA ARG A 7 -11.85 -16.92 -16.24
C ARG A 7 -10.63 -16.20 -15.68
N PRO A 8 -10.55 -15.95 -14.37
CA PRO A 8 -9.34 -15.39 -13.78
C PRO A 8 -8.18 -16.40 -13.91
N PRO A 9 -6.92 -15.94 -13.84
CA PRO A 9 -5.78 -16.85 -13.78
C PRO A 9 -5.88 -17.76 -12.55
N THR A 10 -5.39 -18.99 -12.68
CA THR A 10 -5.37 -19.94 -11.57
C THR A 10 -4.46 -19.41 -10.46
N ALA A 11 -5.02 -19.19 -9.27
CA ALA A 11 -4.25 -18.78 -8.11
C ALA A 11 -3.32 -19.91 -7.66
N LYS A 12 -2.04 -19.57 -7.45
CA LYS A 12 -1.04 -20.44 -6.83
C LYS A 12 -0.42 -19.67 -5.66
N ASN A 13 -0.04 -20.36 -4.60
CA ASN A 13 0.68 -19.73 -3.50
C ASN A 13 2.00 -19.16 -4.01
N GLU A 14 2.31 -17.93 -3.60
CA GLU A 14 3.57 -17.28 -3.92
C GLU A 14 4.74 -18.05 -3.30
N VAL A 15 5.85 -18.15 -4.05
CA VAL A 15 7.00 -18.94 -3.59
C VAL A 15 7.73 -18.18 -2.50
N VAL A 16 7.90 -18.80 -1.34
CA VAL A 16 8.69 -18.22 -0.25
C VAL A 16 10.17 -18.25 -0.63
N LYS A 17 10.76 -17.06 -0.80
CA LYS A 17 12.19 -16.90 -1.10
C LYS A 17 13.05 -17.36 0.09
N SER A 18 14.23 -17.88 -0.19
CA SER A 18 15.08 -18.55 0.82
C SER A 18 15.87 -17.60 1.70
N TYR A 19 16.29 -16.44 1.15
CA TYR A 19 17.19 -15.48 1.81
C TYR A 19 18.49 -16.10 2.36
N LYS A 20 18.94 -17.21 1.75
CA LYS A 20 20.19 -17.87 2.14
C LYS A 20 21.41 -16.95 1.89
N PRO A 21 22.54 -17.16 2.57
CA PRO A 21 23.75 -16.40 2.31
C PRO A 21 24.12 -16.39 0.81
N GLY A 22 24.40 -15.20 0.26
CA GLY A 22 24.75 -15.01 -1.15
C GLY A 22 23.60 -15.11 -2.16
N SER A 23 22.33 -15.20 -1.72
CA SER A 23 21.21 -15.18 -2.67
C SER A 23 20.85 -13.75 -3.11
N PRO A 24 20.40 -13.55 -4.37
CA PRO A 24 20.05 -12.23 -4.88
C PRO A 24 18.96 -11.53 -4.05
N GLU A 25 17.95 -12.27 -3.58
CA GLU A 25 16.87 -11.70 -2.76
C GLU A 25 17.36 -11.16 -1.41
N ARG A 26 18.44 -11.75 -0.86
CA ARG A 26 19.04 -11.29 0.39
C ARG A 26 19.82 -10.00 0.15
N GLU A 27 20.56 -9.92 -0.94
CA GLU A 27 21.30 -8.72 -1.33
C GLU A 27 20.34 -7.55 -1.57
N GLU A 28 19.24 -7.79 -2.29
CA GLU A 28 18.20 -6.80 -2.52
C GLU A 28 17.54 -6.34 -1.22
N LEU A 29 17.20 -7.27 -0.32
CA LEU A 29 16.62 -6.93 0.99
C LEU A 29 17.55 -6.03 1.81
N ILE A 30 18.83 -6.38 1.92
CA ILE A 30 19.83 -5.60 2.67
C ILE A 30 20.00 -4.22 2.05
N LYS A 31 20.09 -4.14 0.72
CA LYS A 31 20.18 -2.88 -0.02
C LYS A 31 18.97 -1.98 0.28
N THR A 32 17.76 -2.52 0.21
CA THR A 32 16.52 -1.79 0.46
C THR A 32 16.43 -1.31 1.91
N ILE A 33 16.74 -2.15 2.90
CA ILE A 33 16.79 -1.75 4.32
C ILE A 33 17.75 -0.56 4.51
N ASN A 34 18.96 -0.65 3.94
CA ASN A 34 19.96 0.42 4.04
C ASN A 34 19.51 1.71 3.35
N GLN A 35 18.81 1.61 2.21
CA GLN A 35 18.26 2.77 1.52
C GLN A 35 17.12 3.43 2.32
N MET A 36 16.20 2.63 2.87
CA MET A 36 15.08 3.14 3.65
C MET A 36 15.56 3.80 4.96
N LYS A 37 16.59 3.25 5.60
CA LYS A 37 17.19 3.87 6.80
C LYS A 37 17.87 5.22 6.54
N LYS A 38 18.20 5.57 5.30
CA LYS A 38 18.82 6.87 4.96
C LYS A 38 17.80 8.00 4.83
N LYS A 39 16.51 7.70 4.73
CA LYS A 39 15.48 8.70 4.47
C LYS A 39 14.46 8.73 5.61
N LYS A 40 14.07 9.93 6.01
CA LYS A 40 12.90 10.14 6.87
C LYS A 40 11.67 10.12 5.99
N VAL A 41 10.77 9.17 6.24
CA VAL A 41 9.51 9.10 5.50
C VAL A 41 8.51 10.03 6.15
N ASP A 42 7.77 10.74 5.32
CA ASP A 42 6.67 11.58 5.73
C ASP A 42 5.39 10.98 5.11
N VAL A 43 4.45 10.60 5.98
CA VAL A 43 3.28 9.79 5.60
C VAL A 43 2.00 10.61 5.75
N PRO A 44 1.41 11.08 4.63
CA PRO A 44 0.11 11.75 4.64
C PRO A 44 -1.04 10.74 4.80
N MET A 45 -2.23 11.25 5.08
CA MET A 45 -3.46 10.51 4.82
C MET A 45 -3.78 10.61 3.32
N HIS A 46 -4.33 9.56 2.71
CA HIS A 46 -4.89 9.64 1.36
C HIS A 46 -6.41 9.60 1.43
N ILE A 47 -7.07 10.71 1.11
CA ILE A 47 -8.53 10.84 1.20
C ILE A 47 -9.07 11.28 -0.16
N GLY A 48 -9.86 10.41 -0.80
CA GLY A 48 -10.44 10.70 -2.12
C GLY A 48 -9.41 10.85 -3.24
N GLY A 49 -8.22 10.27 -3.09
CA GLY A 49 -7.12 10.38 -4.06
C GLY A 49 -6.14 11.53 -3.80
N GLU A 50 -6.39 12.36 -2.79
CA GLU A 50 -5.51 13.49 -2.42
C GLU A 50 -4.69 13.20 -1.17
N GLU A 51 -3.46 13.72 -1.13
CA GLU A 51 -2.68 13.79 0.10
C GLU A 51 -3.29 14.82 1.06
N VAL A 52 -3.58 14.41 2.29
CA VAL A 52 -4.08 15.26 3.36
C VAL A 52 -3.11 15.25 4.53
N ARG A 53 -2.69 16.46 4.93
CA ARG A 53 -1.68 16.71 5.94
C ARG A 53 -2.27 17.54 7.06
N SER A 54 -2.39 16.95 8.24
CA SER A 54 -2.97 17.64 9.42
C SER A 54 -1.97 18.53 10.16
N GLY A 55 -0.68 18.46 9.82
CA GLY A 55 0.41 19.04 10.62
C GLY A 55 0.66 18.38 11.98
N LYS A 56 -0.27 17.56 12.49
CA LYS A 56 -0.11 16.81 13.75
C LYS A 56 0.72 15.54 13.51
N LEU A 57 2.03 15.67 13.66
CA LEU A 57 2.98 14.60 13.36
C LEU A 57 3.14 13.61 14.52
N VAL A 58 3.11 12.31 14.19
CA VAL A 58 3.43 11.22 15.12
C VAL A 58 4.61 10.43 14.56
N LYS A 59 5.64 10.25 15.37
CA LYS A 59 6.90 9.61 14.97
C LYS A 59 6.74 8.11 14.82
N MET A 60 7.33 7.55 13.77
CA MET A 60 7.42 6.10 13.53
C MET A 60 8.84 5.61 13.82
N ARG A 61 8.93 4.48 14.53
CA ARG A 61 10.20 3.91 15.01
C ARG A 61 10.19 2.39 14.82
N PRO A 62 11.32 1.78 14.44
CA PRO A 62 11.44 0.33 14.47
C PRO A 62 11.29 -0.17 15.92
N PRO A 63 10.49 -1.22 16.19
CA PRO A 63 10.35 -1.74 17.56
C PRO A 63 11.66 -2.25 18.18
N HIS A 64 12.60 -2.69 17.35
CA HIS A 64 13.92 -3.18 17.79
C HIS A 64 14.97 -2.08 17.98
N ASP A 65 14.68 -0.84 17.58
CA ASP A 65 15.57 0.31 17.70
C ASP A 65 14.75 1.59 17.87
N LEU A 66 14.33 1.86 19.10
CA LEU A 66 13.51 3.01 19.43
C LEU A 66 14.28 4.34 19.31
N SER A 67 15.62 4.31 19.27
CA SER A 67 16.42 5.52 19.07
C SER A 67 16.30 6.03 17.64
N PHE A 68 16.24 5.09 16.69
CA PHE A 68 16.07 5.40 15.27
C PHE A 68 14.64 5.85 14.95
N GLU A 69 14.53 6.92 14.17
CA GLU A 69 13.25 7.47 13.74
C GLU A 69 13.15 7.33 12.22
N LEU A 70 12.25 6.44 11.77
CA LEU A 70 12.00 6.16 10.36
C LEU A 70 11.34 7.32 9.64
N GLY A 71 10.58 8.13 10.37
CA GLY A 71 9.68 9.10 9.76
C GLY A 71 8.58 9.56 10.71
N SER A 72 7.59 10.25 10.17
CA SER A 72 6.37 10.64 10.88
C SER A 72 5.15 10.49 9.97
N PHE A 73 3.99 10.24 10.57
CA PHE A 73 2.71 10.29 9.88
C PHE A 73 1.85 11.43 10.40
N HIS A 74 0.93 11.90 9.57
CA HIS A 74 -0.06 12.90 9.94
C HIS A 74 -1.25 12.24 10.64
N GLN A 75 -1.39 12.48 11.95
CA GLN A 75 -2.54 12.01 12.71
C GLN A 75 -3.79 12.79 12.31
N GLY A 76 -4.81 12.09 11.85
CA GLY A 76 -6.12 12.65 11.53
C GLY A 76 -6.96 12.98 12.77
N ASP A 77 -7.99 13.78 12.55
CA ASP A 77 -9.05 14.09 13.51
C ASP A 77 -10.43 13.69 12.96
N LYS A 78 -11.49 14.04 13.70
CA LYS A 78 -12.88 13.73 13.31
C LYS A 78 -13.23 14.25 11.91
N SER A 79 -12.77 15.45 11.55
CA SER A 79 -13.09 16.05 10.25
C SER A 79 -12.46 15.26 9.09
N HIS A 80 -11.25 14.72 9.30
CA HIS A 80 -10.59 13.86 8.33
C HIS A 80 -11.35 12.55 8.12
N VAL A 81 -11.86 11.96 9.21
CA VAL A 81 -12.69 10.75 9.16
C VAL A 81 -13.98 11.01 8.38
N GLU A 82 -14.69 12.10 8.67
CA GLU A 82 -15.90 12.49 7.94
C GLU A 82 -15.62 12.74 6.44
N LYS A 83 -14.50 13.40 6.11
CA LYS A 83 -14.05 13.59 4.72
C LYS A 83 -13.82 12.24 4.05
N ALA A 84 -13.14 11.30 4.71
CA ALA A 84 -12.87 9.97 4.19
C ALA A 84 -14.15 9.17 3.93
N ILE A 85 -15.11 9.19 4.86
CA ILE A 85 -16.41 8.54 4.69
C ILE A 85 -17.14 9.12 3.48
N LYS A 86 -17.22 10.46 3.39
CA LYS A 86 -17.89 11.13 2.28
C LYS A 86 -17.24 10.79 0.94
N SER A 87 -15.91 10.81 0.86
CA SER A 87 -15.18 10.44 -0.35
C SER A 87 -15.41 8.98 -0.75
N ALA A 88 -15.41 8.06 0.20
CA ALA A 88 -15.70 6.64 -0.06
C ALA A 88 -17.12 6.43 -0.58
N LEU A 89 -18.12 7.06 0.05
CA LEU A 89 -19.51 7.00 -0.39
C LEU A 89 -19.72 7.62 -1.79
N ALA A 90 -19.03 8.72 -2.10
CA ALA A 90 -19.09 9.34 -3.41
C ALA A 90 -18.46 8.48 -4.53
N ALA A 91 -17.45 7.66 -4.20
CA ALA A 91 -16.79 6.76 -5.15
C ALA A 91 -17.52 5.41 -5.33
N LYS A 92 -18.42 5.08 -4.40
CA LYS A 92 -19.06 3.76 -4.29
C LYS A 92 -19.73 3.31 -5.58
N ASP A 93 -20.62 4.14 -6.14
CA ASP A 93 -21.45 3.72 -7.28
C ASP A 93 -20.59 3.49 -8.52
N LYS A 94 -19.66 4.41 -8.83
CA LYS A 94 -18.69 4.24 -9.91
C LYS A 94 -17.84 2.98 -9.76
N TRP A 95 -17.38 2.66 -8.54
CA TRP A 95 -16.61 1.45 -8.29
C TRP A 95 -17.47 0.20 -8.45
N ALA A 96 -18.71 0.22 -7.97
CA ALA A 96 -19.64 -0.91 -8.05
C ALA A 96 -20.10 -1.20 -9.48
N GLU A 97 -20.22 -0.16 -10.31
CA GLU A 97 -20.55 -0.25 -11.74
C GLU A 97 -19.41 -0.86 -12.58
N LEU A 98 -18.18 -0.92 -12.06
CA LEU A 98 -17.10 -1.62 -12.75
C LEU A 98 -17.41 -3.11 -12.87
N ASN A 99 -17.27 -3.61 -14.10
CA ASN A 99 -17.21 -5.02 -14.41
C ASN A 99 -16.27 -5.73 -13.42
N TRP A 100 -16.66 -6.92 -12.95
CA TRP A 100 -15.91 -7.62 -11.91
C TRP A 100 -14.47 -7.93 -12.36
N GLU A 101 -14.25 -8.16 -13.66
CA GLU A 101 -12.94 -8.39 -14.27
C GLU A 101 -12.02 -7.18 -14.11
N ALA A 102 -12.56 -5.97 -14.28
CA ALA A 102 -11.81 -4.73 -14.13
C ALA A 102 -11.44 -4.47 -12.66
N ARG A 103 -12.31 -4.84 -11.72
CA ARG A 103 -11.97 -4.79 -10.30
C ARG A 103 -10.91 -5.83 -9.94
N ALA A 104 -11.04 -7.05 -10.46
CA ALA A 104 -10.07 -8.12 -10.24
C ALA A 104 -8.69 -7.79 -10.82
N SER A 105 -8.63 -7.16 -12.00
CA SER A 105 -7.36 -6.83 -12.66
C SER A 105 -6.49 -5.87 -11.83
N ILE A 106 -7.10 -4.96 -11.07
CA ILE A 106 -6.38 -4.06 -10.15
C ILE A 106 -5.63 -4.87 -9.09
N PHE A 107 -6.28 -5.86 -8.48
CA PHE A 107 -5.64 -6.71 -7.47
C PHE A 107 -4.63 -7.69 -8.07
N LEU A 108 -4.90 -8.23 -9.27
CA LEU A 108 -3.95 -9.08 -9.98
C LEU A 108 -2.68 -8.31 -10.33
N LYS A 109 -2.81 -7.05 -10.76
CA LYS A 109 -1.66 -6.19 -11.01
C LYS A 109 -0.91 -5.85 -9.73
N ALA A 110 -1.63 -5.57 -8.63
CA ALA A 110 -1.02 -5.34 -7.33
C ALA A 110 -0.23 -6.56 -6.82
N ALA A 111 -0.73 -7.78 -7.05
CA ALA A 111 -0.03 -9.02 -6.71
C ALA A 111 1.26 -9.19 -7.53
N GLU A 112 1.22 -8.94 -8.84
CA GLU A 112 2.40 -8.99 -9.71
C GLU A 112 3.45 -7.95 -9.32
N LEU A 113 3.04 -6.75 -8.91
CA LEU A 113 3.97 -5.70 -8.45
C LEU A 113 4.65 -6.04 -7.12
N LEU A 114 4.07 -6.93 -6.32
CA LEU A 114 4.60 -7.31 -5.00
C LEU A 114 5.51 -8.54 -5.03
N ALA A 115 5.34 -9.46 -6.00
CA ALA A 115 6.04 -10.74 -6.11
C ALA A 115 7.54 -10.60 -6.43
#